data_AF-A0A015JPK3-F1
#
_entry.id   AF-A0A015JPK3-F1
#
_cell.length_a   1.000
_cell.length_b   1.000
_cell.length_c   1.000
_cell.angle_alpha   90.00
_cell.angle_beta   90.00
_cell.angle_gamma   90.00
#
_symmetry.space_group_name_H-M   'P 1'
#
loop_
_entity.id
_entity.type
_entity.pdbx_description
1 polymer ?
#
loop_
_entity_poly.entity_id
_entity_poly.type
_entity_poly.pdbx_seq_one_letter_code
_entity_poly.pdbx_strand_id
1 'polypeptide(L)' 'MDRKHLKHIKKRTDVDLQQAFELYEKASNLGSCYAKYNLAVMYEYENGVKKDLHQAIYWYEKSEQGYLCAQDKLEELLEE' A
#
# COMPACT_ATOMS: atom_id res chain seq x y z
N MET A 1 -27.35 -1.87 14.35
CA MET A 1 -26.54 -1.37 13.22
C MET A 1 -26.97 -2.11 11.96
N ASP A 2 -27.73 -1.46 11.08
CA ASP A 2 -28.30 -2.09 9.88
C ASP A 2 -27.24 -2.43 8.82
N ARG A 3 -27.42 -3.57 8.13
CA ARG A 3 -26.57 -4.00 7.00
C ARG A 3 -26.47 -2.96 5.88
N LYS A 4 -27.44 -2.04 5.77
CA LYS A 4 -27.42 -0.91 4.83
C LYS A 4 -26.39 0.16 5.24
N HIS A 5 -26.21 0.41 6.54
CA HIS A 5 -25.27 1.41 7.04
C HIS A 5 -23.81 0.98 6.78
N LEU A 6 -23.49 -0.31 6.95
CA LEU A 6 -22.15 -0.85 6.64
C LEU A 6 -21.78 -0.75 5.16
N LYS A 7 -22.73 -0.92 4.22
CA LYS A 7 -22.43 -0.85 2.78
C LYS A 7 -22.03 0.56 2.33
N HIS A 8 -22.66 1.59 2.89
CA HIS A 8 -22.32 2.98 2.58
C HIS A 8 -20.99 3.41 3.22
N ILE A 9 -20.70 2.95 4.44
CA ILE A 9 -19.42 3.21 5.11
C ILE A 9 -18.29 2.49 4.35
N LYS A 10 -18.46 1.20 4.04
CA LYS A 10 -17.45 0.42 3.31
C LYS A 10 -17.15 1.01 1.93
N LYS A 11 -18.17 1.47 1.19
CA LYS A 11 -18.00 2.12 -0.11
C LYS A 11 -17.27 3.47 -0.02
N ARG A 12 -17.48 4.22 1.07
CA ARG A 12 -16.79 5.49 1.28
C ARG A 12 -15.32 5.27 1.64
N THR A 13 -15.04 4.32 2.53
CA THR A 13 -13.67 3.92 2.91
C THR A 13 -12.88 3.38 1.72
N ASP A 14 -13.52 2.61 0.84
CA ASP A 14 -12.90 2.10 -0.40
C ASP A 14 -12.48 3.23 -1.36
N VAL A 15 -13.32 4.26 -1.50
CA VAL A 15 -13.02 5.47 -2.30
C VAL A 15 -11.89 6.30 -1.70
N ASP A 16 -11.80 6.38 -0.37
CA ASP A 16 -10.71 7.07 0.32
C ASP A 16 -9.37 6.32 0.16
N LEU A 17 -9.40 4.97 0.16
CA LEU A 17 -8.23 4.14 -0.08
C LEU A 17 -7.74 4.20 -1.53
N GLN A 18 -8.65 4.21 -2.51
CA GLN A 18 -8.26 4.37 -3.93
C GLN A 18 -7.59 5.74 -4.18
N GLN A 19 -8.09 6.81 -3.54
CA GLN A 19 -7.45 8.13 -3.63
C GLN A 19 -6.08 8.16 -2.95
N ALA A 20 -5.93 7.48 -1.80
CA ALA A 20 -4.64 7.35 -1.13
C ALA A 20 -3.63 6.64 -2.05
N PHE A 21 -4.06 5.59 -2.76
CA PHE A 21 -3.24 4.86 -3.71
C PHE A 21 -2.70 5.79 -4.81
N GLU A 22 -3.57 6.57 -5.44
CA GLU A 22 -3.17 7.52 -6.49
C GLU A 22 -2.22 8.61 -5.99
N LEU A 23 -2.41 9.08 -4.75
CA LEU A 23 -1.52 10.07 -4.14
C LEU A 23 -0.13 9.49 -3.87
N TYR A 24 -0.06 8.27 -3.36
CA TYR A 24 1.21 7.58 -3.15
C TYR A 24 1.88 7.21 -4.47
N GLU A 25 1.14 6.84 -5.51
CA GLU A 25 1.69 6.62 -6.86
C GLU A 25 2.32 7.90 -7.43
N LYS A 26 1.65 9.04 -7.29
CA LYS A 26 2.22 10.33 -7.71
C LYS A 26 3.47 10.67 -6.91
N ALA A 27 3.43 10.50 -5.59
CA ALA A 27 4.57 10.80 -4.74
C ALA A 27 5.75 9.83 -4.93
N SER A 28 5.49 8.56 -5.26
CA SER A 28 6.52 7.57 -5.55
C SER A 28 7.25 7.88 -6.86
N ASN A 29 6.51 8.38 -7.88
CA ASN A 29 7.07 8.89 -9.12
C ASN A 29 7.94 10.14 -8.92
N LEU A 30 7.69 10.92 -7.87
CA LEU A 30 8.55 12.04 -7.45
C LEU A 30 9.77 11.59 -6.62
N GLY A 31 9.95 10.29 -6.42
CA GLY A 31 11.09 9.73 -5.69
C GLY A 31 10.90 9.57 -4.18
N SER A 32 9.70 9.81 -3.64
CA SER A 32 9.45 9.66 -2.21
C SER A 32 9.53 8.19 -1.76
N CYS A 33 10.50 7.85 -0.91
CA CYS A 33 10.64 6.49 -0.36
C CYS A 33 9.44 6.12 0.53
N TYR A 34 8.89 7.07 1.30
CA TYR A 34 7.68 6.84 2.09
C TYR A 34 6.46 6.50 1.23
N ALA A 35 6.34 7.14 0.07
CA ALA A 35 5.25 6.85 -0.84
C ALA A 35 5.36 5.46 -1.45
N LYS A 36 6.57 5.04 -1.83
CA LYS A 36 6.85 3.67 -2.29
C LYS A 36 6.56 2.62 -1.20
N TYR A 37 6.96 2.89 0.05
CA TYR A 37 6.65 2.02 1.20
C TYR A 37 5.14 1.88 1.42
N ASN A 38 4.40 3.00 1.40
CA ASN A 38 2.94 2.95 1.58
C ASN A 38 2.23 2.24 0.42
N LEU A 39 2.70 2.36 -0.84
CA LEU A 39 2.18 1.55 -1.94
C LEU A 39 2.38 0.06 -1.69
N ALA A 40 3.55 -0.34 -1.20
CA ALA A 40 3.84 -1.73 -0.88
C ALA A 40 2.89 -2.28 0.20
N VAL A 41 2.69 -1.52 1.30
CA VAL A 41 1.72 -1.85 2.36
C VAL A 41 0.30 -1.97 1.79
N MET A 42 -0.09 -1.11 0.84
CA MET A 42 -1.43 -1.18 0.24
C MET A 42 -1.66 -2.47 -0.55
N TYR A 43 -0.63 -2.93 -1.27
CA TYR A 43 -0.65 -4.24 -1.96
C TYR A 43 -0.56 -5.44 -1.02
N GLU A 44 0.04 -5.30 0.17
CA GLU A 44 0.13 -6.37 1.19
C GLU A 44 -1.22 -6.63 1.89
N TYR A 45 -1.95 -5.56 2.24
CA TYR A 45 -3.13 -5.61 3.11
C TYR A 45 -4.49 -5.40 2.42
N GLU A 46 -4.56 -5.47 1.09
CA GLU A 46 -5.80 -5.19 0.32
C GLU A 46 -6.41 -3.80 0.59
N ASN A 47 -5.58 -2.81 0.91
CA ASN A 47 -6.05 -1.48 1.27
C ASN A 47 -6.32 -0.64 0.02
N GLY A 48 -7.50 -0.80 -0.58
CA GLY A 48 -7.92 -0.04 -1.78
C GLY A 48 -7.38 -0.58 -3.10
N VAL A 49 -6.56 -1.63 -3.07
CA VAL A 49 -6.14 -2.42 -4.22
C VAL A 49 -6.24 -3.90 -3.89
N LYS A 50 -6.29 -4.77 -4.90
CA LYS A 50 -6.24 -6.22 -4.67
C LYS A 50 -4.87 -6.59 -4.10
N LYS A 51 -4.84 -7.60 -3.21
CA LYS A 51 -3.59 -8.13 -2.67
C LYS A 51 -2.69 -8.58 -3.81
N ASP A 52 -1.46 -8.10 -3.82
CA ASP A 52 -0.45 -8.54 -4.76
C ASP A 52 0.92 -8.47 -4.10
N LEU A 53 1.37 -9.61 -3.56
CA LEU A 53 2.65 -9.70 -2.86
C LEU A 53 3.84 -9.43 -3.79
N HIS A 54 3.73 -9.75 -5.09
CA HIS A 54 4.79 -9.45 -6.05
C HIS A 54 4.95 -7.95 -6.26
N GLN A 55 3.83 -7.22 -6.36
CA GLN A 55 3.87 -5.75 -6.40
C GLN A 55 4.35 -5.17 -5.07
N ALA A 56 3.93 -5.72 -3.93
CA ALA A 56 4.39 -5.28 -2.62
C ALA A 56 5.93 -5.37 -2.50
N ILE A 57 6.50 -6.54 -2.82
CA ILE A 57 7.96 -6.78 -2.83
C ILE A 57 8.66 -5.78 -3.77
N TYR A 58 8.16 -5.62 -4.99
CA TYR A 58 8.73 -4.67 -5.96
C TYR A 58 8.78 -3.22 -5.43
N TRP A 59 7.73 -2.78 -4.75
CA TRP A 59 7.66 -1.44 -4.18
C TRP A 59 8.51 -1.29 -2.93
N TYR A 60 8.61 -2.34 -2.09
CA TYR A 60 9.54 -2.37 -0.95
C TYR A 60 11.00 -2.26 -1.43
N GLU A 61 11.43 -3.09 -2.37
CA GLU A 61 12.77 -3.02 -2.97
C GLU A 61 13.08 -1.64 -3.55
N LYS A 62 12.11 -1.02 -4.24
CA LYS A 62 12.28 0.33 -4.79
C LYS A 62 12.33 1.44 -3.74
N SER A 63 11.79 1.19 -2.55
CA SER A 63 11.81 2.14 -1.43
C SER A 63 13.13 2.10 -0.65
N GLU A 64 13.88 1.00 -0.75
CA GLU A 64 15.17 0.79 -0.08
C GLU A 64 16.35 1.60 -0.62
N GLN A 65 16.21 2.30 -1.74
CA GLN A 65 17.25 3.20 -2.26
C GLN A 65 17.50 4.45 -1.38
N GLY A 66 17.34 4.33 -0.07
CA GLY A 66 17.61 5.35 0.94
C GLY A 66 16.91 5.16 2.30
N TYR A 67 16.25 4.03 2.58
CA TYR A 67 15.42 3.87 3.79
C TYR A 67 15.49 2.45 4.41
N LEU A 68 15.94 2.38 5.67
CA LEU A 68 16.08 1.14 6.46
C LEU A 68 14.73 0.47 6.79
N CYS A 69 13.64 1.23 6.95
CA CYS A 69 12.34 0.67 7.37
C CYS A 69 11.67 -0.25 6.35
N ALA A 70 12.10 -0.23 5.09
CA ALA A 70 11.60 -1.15 4.07
C ALA A 70 12.32 -2.50 4.10
N GLN A 71 13.55 -2.55 4.63
CA GLN A 71 14.37 -3.76 4.72
C GLN A 71 13.75 -4.78 5.67
N ASP A 72 13.34 -4.35 6.87
CA ASP A 72 12.72 -5.23 7.85
C ASP A 72 11.47 -5.94 7.29
N LYS A 73 10.68 -5.23 6.47
CA LYS A 73 9.44 -5.73 5.88
C LYS A 73 9.69 -6.55 4.61
N LEU A 74 10.72 -6.23 3.83
CA LEU A 74 11.14 -7.04 2.70
C LEU A 74 11.71 -8.39 3.15
N GLU A 75 12.52 -8.40 4.22
CA GLU A 75 13.06 -9.63 4.80
C GLU A 75 11.95 -10.55 5.30
N GLU A 76 10.95 -10.01 6.03
CA GLU A 76 9.76 -10.76 6.46
C GLU A 76 9.00 -11.41 5.28
N LEU A 77 8.83 -10.69 4.17
CA LEU A 77 8.10 -11.19 2.99
C LEU A 77 8.89 -12.19 2.14
N LEU A 78 10.22 -12.22 2.25
CA LEU A 78 11.09 -13.15 1.52
C LEU A 78 11.38 -14.42 2.32
N GLU A 79 11.13 -14.43 3.62
CA GLU A 79 11.29 -15.61 4.50
C GLU A 79 10.05 -16.54 4.55
N GLU A 80 8.89 -16.12 4.03
CA GLU A 80 7.68 -16.97 3.88
C GLU A 80 7.66 -17.79 2.57
#